data_AF-A0A359D2M5-F1
#
_entry.id   AF-A0A359D2M5-F1
#
_cell.length_a   1.000
_cell.length_b   1.000
_cell.length_c   1.000
_cell.angle_alpha   90.00
_cell.angle_beta   90.00
_cell.angle_gamma   90.00
#
_symmetry.space_group_name_H-M   'P 1'
#
loop_
_entity.id
_entity.type
_entity.pdbx_description
1 polymer ?
#
loop_
_entity_poly.entity_id
_entity_poly.type
_entity_poly.pdbx_seq_one_letter_code
_entity_poly.pdbx_strand_id
1 'polypeptide(L)'
;MTNLKYIFSIFFSAFFLTVFSQTLKCDSVVLYLEGYQGGTIQWQSSADGTTWTDVSGEDTVNITVPYSNTLTYRAVVIDGSCDPVISSPISNFTPPAFTQPEIDTINNGDENTFMRVMNIYLQPDSAILRSVSLPIMPCDTTTLTHLMNRMYKTVRNPAHPGVGIAAPQVGINRRAFWIQRYDKLPANNPPFEFYINPRIIAHSDTTFLDPDGCLSVPTGSGYPVLVTKTYRWIWVLVEYNLIDGTFICEKIVHPYTSHIFQHEYDHLDGTMYFDHSGSKNLRIVVHGYTETVK
;
A
#
# COMPACT_ATOMS: atom_id res chain seq x y z
N MET A 1 -17.17 4.23 54.16
CA MET A 1 -15.81 4.60 53.70
C MET A 1 -15.31 3.42 52.88
N THR A 2 -15.14 3.41 51.57
CA THR A 2 -15.18 4.46 50.53
C THR A 2 -15.44 3.73 49.21
N ASN A 3 -16.40 4.24 48.44
CA ASN A 3 -16.68 3.83 47.05
C ASN A 3 -15.43 3.96 46.18
N LEU A 4 -15.15 2.96 45.34
CA LEU A 4 -14.48 3.20 44.06
C LEU A 4 -15.28 2.47 42.96
N LYS A 5 -16.33 3.15 42.49
CA LYS A 5 -16.89 2.93 41.16
C LYS A 5 -15.76 3.22 40.18
N TYR A 6 -15.13 2.20 39.61
CA TYR A 6 -14.36 2.38 38.39
C TYR A 6 -15.34 2.71 37.28
N ILE A 7 -15.51 4.01 37.08
CA ILE A 7 -16.07 4.62 35.89
C ILE A 7 -15.21 4.11 34.72
N PHE A 8 -15.73 3.13 33.98
CA PHE A 8 -15.34 2.89 32.59
C PHE A 8 -15.80 4.12 31.81
N SER A 9 -15.01 5.20 31.90
CA SER A 9 -15.05 6.29 30.95
C SER A 9 -14.41 5.73 29.68
N ILE A 10 -15.22 5.01 28.90
CA ILE A 10 -14.94 4.79 27.49
C ILE A 10 -14.79 6.19 26.91
N PHE A 11 -13.54 6.60 26.63
CA PHE A 11 -13.30 7.68 25.70
C PHE A 11 -13.89 7.22 24.36
N PHE A 12 -15.15 7.57 24.10
CA PHE A 12 -15.66 7.67 22.74
C PHE A 12 -14.87 8.82 22.09
N SER A 13 -13.65 8.53 21.62
CA SER A 13 -13.13 9.29 20.50
C SER A 13 -14.16 9.11 19.40
N ALA A 14 -14.67 10.19 18.82
CA ALA A 14 -15.52 10.14 17.65
C ALA A 14 -14.80 9.34 16.55
N PHE A 15 -15.10 8.05 16.44
CA PHE A 15 -14.64 7.24 15.34
C PHE A 15 -15.47 7.67 14.14
N PHE A 16 -14.86 8.46 13.27
CA PHE A 16 -15.46 8.82 11.99
C PHE A 16 -15.52 7.56 11.13
N LEU A 17 -16.73 7.15 10.76
CA LEU A 17 -16.91 6.09 9.76
C LEU A 17 -16.37 6.60 8.42
N THR A 18 -15.35 5.93 7.91
CA THR A 18 -14.66 6.32 6.69
C THR A 18 -14.76 5.18 5.70
N VAL A 19 -15.10 5.51 4.45
CA VAL A 19 -15.03 4.54 3.35
C VAL A 19 -13.73 4.78 2.60
N PHE A 20 -12.98 3.71 2.39
CA PHE A 20 -11.82 3.73 1.50
C PHE A 20 -11.96 2.63 0.45
N SER A 21 -11.29 2.79 -0.69
CA SER A 21 -11.29 1.80 -1.77
C SER A 21 -9.99 1.01 -1.83
N GLN A 22 -10.09 -0.25 -2.24
CA GLN A 22 -8.97 -1.12 -2.55
C GLN A 22 -9.24 -1.81 -3.88
N THR A 23 -8.29 -1.70 -4.79
CA THR A 23 -8.30 -2.43 -6.04
C THR A 23 -8.20 -3.93 -5.78
N LEU A 24 -9.24 -4.69 -6.15
CA LEU A 24 -9.25 -6.16 -6.10
C LEU A 24 -9.05 -6.81 -7.46
N LYS A 25 -9.66 -6.25 -8.51
CA LYS A 25 -9.72 -6.86 -9.84
C LYS A 25 -9.69 -5.80 -10.92
N CYS A 26 -9.66 -6.28 -12.16
CA CYS A 26 -9.60 -5.51 -13.40
C CYS A 26 -10.82 -4.61 -13.64
N ASP A 27 -11.99 -5.02 -13.16
CA ASP A 27 -13.28 -4.39 -13.43
C ASP A 27 -13.98 -3.86 -12.17
N SER A 28 -13.47 -4.23 -10.99
CA SER A 28 -14.11 -4.01 -9.71
C SER A 28 -13.12 -3.64 -8.61
N VAL A 29 -13.63 -2.86 -7.66
CA VAL A 29 -12.96 -2.38 -6.47
C VAL A 29 -13.74 -2.88 -5.26
N VAL A 30 -13.06 -3.08 -4.14
CA VAL A 30 -13.75 -3.21 -2.86
C VAL A 30 -13.69 -1.92 -2.08
N LEU A 31 -14.84 -1.50 -1.58
CA LEU A 31 -14.96 -0.42 -0.63
C LEU A 31 -15.06 -1.04 0.76
N TYR A 32 -14.27 -0.54 1.70
CA TYR A 32 -14.26 -0.98 3.08
C TYR A 32 -14.78 0.12 3.99
N LEU A 33 -15.45 -0.28 5.06
CA LEU A 33 -15.90 0.58 6.12
C LEU A 33 -14.96 0.50 7.32
N GLU A 34 -14.19 1.56 7.56
CA GLU A 34 -13.36 1.70 8.76
C GLU A 34 -14.09 2.39 9.89
N GLY A 35 -13.66 2.10 11.12
CA GLY A 35 -14.25 2.67 12.33
C GLY A 35 -15.57 2.01 12.75
N TYR A 36 -16.03 0.98 12.03
CA TYR A 36 -17.21 0.20 12.40
C TYR A 36 -17.00 -0.56 13.73
N GLN A 37 -17.95 -0.44 14.65
CA GLN A 37 -17.89 -1.05 15.99
C GLN A 37 -19.12 -1.92 16.34
N GLY A 38 -20.08 -2.08 15.40
CA GLY A 38 -21.33 -2.81 15.62
C GLY A 38 -22.54 -2.13 14.98
N GLY A 39 -23.66 -2.84 14.92
CA GLY A 39 -24.91 -2.41 14.27
C GLY A 39 -25.21 -3.17 12.98
N THR A 40 -26.18 -2.66 12.21
CA THR A 40 -26.50 -3.14 10.87
C THR A 40 -25.95 -2.14 9.86
N ILE A 41 -25.26 -2.65 8.83
CA ILE A 41 -24.71 -1.84 7.74
C ILE A 41 -25.70 -1.86 6.57
N GLN A 42 -25.84 -0.71 5.90
CA GLN A 42 -26.51 -0.59 4.61
C GLN A 42 -25.65 0.30 3.70
N TRP A 43 -25.11 -0.27 2.63
CA TRP A 43 -24.41 0.52 1.61
C TRP A 43 -25.41 1.31 0.75
N GLN A 44 -25.04 2.52 0.37
CA GLN A 44 -25.81 3.39 -0.50
C GLN A 44 -24.93 3.95 -1.63
N SER A 45 -25.55 4.21 -2.78
CA SER A 45 -24.91 4.88 -3.92
C SER A 45 -25.68 6.11 -4.36
N SER A 46 -24.98 7.05 -4.99
CA SER A 46 -25.52 8.31 -5.50
C SER A 46 -24.80 8.74 -6.78
N ALA A 47 -25.55 9.22 -7.77
CA ALA A 47 -24.99 9.80 -9.00
C ALA A 47 -24.81 11.32 -8.94
N ASP A 48 -25.49 12.00 -8.00
CA ASP A 48 -25.49 13.45 -7.84
C ASP A 48 -24.86 13.91 -6.51
N GLY A 49 -24.49 12.97 -5.64
CA GLY A 49 -23.95 13.22 -4.30
C GLY A 49 -24.98 13.63 -3.25
N THR A 50 -26.27 13.73 -3.62
CA THR A 50 -27.35 14.26 -2.75
C THR A 50 -28.51 13.28 -2.57
N THR A 51 -28.89 12.56 -3.62
CA THR A 51 -29.94 11.54 -3.62
C THR A 51 -29.30 10.16 -3.49
N TRP A 52 -29.64 9.42 -2.43
CA TRP A 52 -28.99 8.16 -2.07
C TRP A 52 -29.96 6.98 -2.20
N THR A 53 -29.50 5.92 -2.85
CA THR A 53 -30.25 4.67 -3.03
C THR A 53 -29.51 3.52 -2.37
N ASP A 54 -30.22 2.66 -1.65
CA ASP A 54 -29.66 1.46 -1.04
C ASP A 54 -29.13 0.49 -2.10
N VAL A 55 -27.92 -0.02 -1.87
CA VAL A 55 -27.36 -1.13 -2.63
C VAL A 55 -27.92 -2.43 -2.04
N SER A 56 -28.76 -3.10 -2.81
CA SER A 56 -29.53 -4.25 -2.34
C SER A 56 -28.64 -5.39 -1.84
N GLY A 57 -28.86 -5.82 -0.58
CA GLY A 57 -28.23 -7.02 -0.01
C GLY A 57 -26.79 -6.83 0.48
N GLU A 58 -26.28 -5.61 0.50
CA GLU A 58 -24.91 -5.29 0.92
C GLU A 58 -24.90 -4.78 2.37
N ASP A 59 -24.71 -5.70 3.31
CA ASP A 59 -24.80 -5.49 4.77
C ASP A 59 -23.51 -5.81 5.54
N THR A 60 -22.40 -5.97 4.81
CA THR A 60 -21.10 -6.29 5.41
C THR A 60 -20.19 -5.06 5.48
N VAL A 61 -19.09 -5.19 6.23
CA VAL A 61 -18.05 -4.15 6.38
C VAL A 61 -17.33 -3.82 5.06
N ASN A 62 -17.61 -4.56 3.99
CA ASN A 62 -17.10 -4.27 2.66
C ASN A 62 -18.14 -4.56 1.56
N ILE A 63 -17.95 -3.97 0.40
CA ILE A 63 -18.77 -4.17 -0.79
C ILE A 63 -17.86 -4.20 -2.02
N THR A 64 -18.12 -5.11 -2.96
CA THR A 64 -17.47 -5.10 -4.28
C THR A 64 -18.32 -4.35 -5.28
N VAL A 65 -17.76 -3.30 -5.89
CA VAL A 65 -18.46 -2.49 -6.90
C VAL A 65 -17.63 -2.34 -8.17
N PRO A 66 -18.24 -2.14 -9.35
CA PRO A 66 -17.49 -1.77 -10.55
C PRO A 66 -16.75 -0.44 -10.36
N TYR A 67 -15.60 -0.27 -11.02
CA TYR A 67 -14.95 1.04 -11.08
C TYR A 67 -15.91 2.09 -11.65
N SER A 68 -15.97 3.25 -11.00
CA SER A 68 -16.85 4.34 -11.42
C SER A 68 -16.25 5.70 -11.08
N ASN A 69 -16.40 6.62 -12.02
CA ASN A 69 -16.14 8.05 -11.88
C ASN A 69 -17.45 8.87 -11.83
N THR A 70 -18.60 8.20 -11.83
CA THR A 70 -19.93 8.84 -11.84
C THR A 70 -20.76 8.49 -10.61
N LEU A 71 -20.41 7.41 -9.91
CA LEU A 71 -21.09 6.97 -8.69
C LEU A 71 -20.24 7.28 -7.47
N THR A 72 -20.94 7.78 -6.46
CA THR A 72 -20.42 7.99 -5.11
C THR A 72 -21.06 6.96 -4.19
N TYR A 73 -20.29 6.38 -3.27
CA TYR A 73 -20.77 5.38 -2.32
C TYR A 73 -20.58 5.87 -0.88
N ARG A 74 -21.46 5.43 0.02
CA ARG A 74 -21.34 5.61 1.47
C ARG A 74 -21.95 4.41 2.20
N ALA A 75 -21.57 4.22 3.45
CA ALA A 75 -22.22 3.27 4.34
C ALA A 75 -23.10 4.02 5.35
N VAL A 76 -24.22 3.42 5.68
CA VAL A 76 -25.10 3.84 6.79
C VAL A 76 -25.08 2.73 7.82
N VAL A 77 -24.80 3.08 9.08
CA VAL A 77 -24.76 2.14 10.20
C VAL A 77 -25.89 2.49 11.17
N ILE A 78 -26.71 1.49 11.50
CA ILE A 78 -27.85 1.62 12.41
C ILE A 78 -27.64 0.68 13.58
N ASP A 79 -27.60 1.22 14.81
CA ASP A 79 -27.50 0.42 16.03
C ASP A 79 -28.74 0.63 16.91
N GLY A 80 -29.62 -0.37 16.91
CA GLY A 80 -30.87 -0.34 17.68
C GLY A 80 -31.77 0.85 17.31
N SER A 81 -32.07 1.68 18.30
CA SER A 81 -32.93 2.86 18.15
C SER A 81 -32.17 4.18 18.03
N CYS A 82 -30.85 4.13 17.87
CA CYS A 82 -30.03 5.33 17.70
C CYS A 82 -30.18 5.90 16.28
N ASP A 83 -29.90 7.20 16.12
CA ASP A 83 -29.84 7.81 14.80
C ASP A 83 -28.76 7.13 13.94
N PRO A 84 -29.00 6.92 12.64
CA PRO A 84 -28.02 6.31 11.76
C PRO A 84 -26.74 7.14 11.67
N VAL A 85 -25.59 6.47 11.76
CA VAL A 85 -24.30 7.09 11.49
C VAL A 85 -23.92 6.87 10.04
N ILE A 86 -23.63 7.96 9.34
CA ILE A 86 -23.33 7.95 7.91
C ILE A 86 -21.83 8.16 7.72
N SER A 87 -21.20 7.31 6.92
CA SER A 87 -19.79 7.44 6.59
C SER A 87 -19.52 8.67 5.70
N SER A 88 -18.28 9.15 5.69
CA SER A 88 -17.83 10.01 4.60
C SER A 88 -18.02 9.29 3.25
N PRO A 89 -18.58 9.95 2.22
CA PRO A 89 -18.78 9.34 0.93
C PRO A 89 -17.45 9.21 0.17
N ILE A 90 -17.34 8.21 -0.71
CA ILE A 90 -16.21 8.00 -1.60
C ILE A 90 -16.65 8.10 -3.06
N SER A 91 -15.83 8.77 -3.88
CA SER A 91 -15.97 8.83 -5.34
C SER A 91 -14.60 8.67 -6.00
N ASN A 92 -14.54 8.59 -7.34
CA ASN A 92 -13.29 8.59 -8.11
C ASN A 92 -12.26 7.53 -7.69
N PHE A 93 -12.73 6.33 -7.38
CA PHE A 93 -11.90 5.21 -6.91
C PHE A 93 -11.34 4.34 -8.05
N THR A 94 -11.30 4.88 -9.27
CA THR A 94 -10.64 4.25 -10.43
C THR A 94 -9.15 4.57 -10.41
N PRO A 95 -8.25 3.57 -10.35
CA PRO A 95 -6.81 3.81 -10.46
C PRO A 95 -6.47 4.62 -11.73
N PRO A 96 -5.65 5.68 -11.61
CA PRO A 96 -5.27 6.47 -12.77
C PRO A 96 -4.36 5.67 -13.70
N ALA A 97 -4.56 5.79 -15.01
CA ALA A 97 -3.66 5.21 -16.01
C ALA A 97 -2.22 5.74 -15.86
N PHE A 98 -1.24 5.00 -16.39
CA PHE A 98 0.13 5.51 -16.51
C PHE A 98 0.17 6.80 -17.33
N THR A 99 0.94 7.77 -16.89
CA THR A 99 1.18 9.02 -17.60
C THR A 99 2.13 8.78 -18.77
N GLN A 100 2.09 9.64 -19.79
CA GLN A 100 3.00 9.50 -20.93
C GLN A 100 4.49 9.48 -20.52
N PRO A 101 4.98 10.34 -19.60
CA PRO A 101 6.37 10.26 -19.14
C PRO A 101 6.73 8.93 -18.44
N GLU A 102 5.78 8.34 -17.70
CA GLU A 102 5.97 7.00 -17.11
C GLU A 102 6.08 5.94 -18.22
N ILE A 103 5.17 5.97 -19.20
CA ILE A 103 5.18 5.07 -20.35
C ILE A 103 6.49 5.18 -21.13
N ASP A 104 6.95 6.40 -21.40
CA ASP A 104 8.21 6.66 -22.10
C ASP A 104 9.40 6.09 -21.32
N THR A 105 9.43 6.26 -20.00
CA THR A 105 10.47 5.69 -19.13
C THR A 105 10.45 4.16 -19.12
N ILE A 106 9.26 3.57 -19.02
CA ILE A 106 9.03 2.11 -19.03
C ILE A 106 9.45 1.50 -20.38
N ASN A 107 9.18 2.19 -21.48
CA ASN A 107 9.48 1.72 -22.83
C ASN A 107 10.88 2.13 -23.34
N ASN A 108 11.66 2.87 -22.55
CA ASN A 108 13.05 3.21 -22.87
C ASN A 108 13.99 2.03 -22.60
N GLY A 109 13.80 0.96 -23.37
CA GLY A 109 14.53 -0.31 -23.26
C GLY A 109 13.61 -1.53 -23.34
N ASP A 110 14.22 -2.68 -23.63
CA ASP A 110 13.54 -3.98 -23.58
C ASP A 110 13.63 -4.61 -22.17
N GLU A 111 13.11 -5.83 -22.02
CA GLU A 111 13.15 -6.60 -20.76
C GLU A 111 14.57 -6.93 -20.26
N ASN A 112 15.59 -6.79 -21.11
CA ASN A 112 16.99 -7.03 -20.77
C ASN A 112 17.72 -5.76 -20.34
N THR A 113 17.08 -4.60 -20.51
CA THR A 113 17.66 -3.28 -20.22
C THR A 113 17.33 -2.86 -18.80
N PHE A 114 18.38 -2.64 -17.99
CA PHE A 114 18.24 -2.08 -16.64
C PHE A 114 17.54 -0.73 -16.66
N MET A 115 16.70 -0.48 -15.66
CA MET A 115 16.17 0.84 -15.37
C MET A 115 17.18 1.62 -14.53
N ARG A 116 17.20 2.95 -14.68
CA ARG A 116 18.02 3.79 -13.81
C ARG A 116 17.45 3.77 -12.40
N VAL A 117 18.26 3.40 -11.42
CA VAL A 117 17.90 3.54 -10.01
C VAL A 117 18.05 5.00 -9.59
N MET A 118 17.00 5.54 -8.97
CA MET A 118 16.92 6.88 -8.42
C MET A 118 17.85 7.01 -7.21
N ASN A 119 18.58 8.11 -7.13
CA ASN A 119 19.56 8.38 -6.08
C ASN A 119 19.05 9.48 -5.16
N ILE A 120 18.86 9.16 -3.88
CA ILE A 120 18.30 10.09 -2.88
C ILE A 120 19.08 11.42 -2.74
N TYR A 121 20.37 11.44 -3.10
CA TYR A 121 21.20 12.65 -3.01
C TYR A 121 20.99 13.61 -4.19
N LEU A 122 20.28 13.20 -5.24
CA LEU A 122 19.90 14.06 -6.36
C LEU A 122 18.49 14.62 -6.10
N GLN A 123 18.34 15.95 -6.08
CA GLN A 123 17.07 16.58 -5.72
C GLN A 123 15.87 16.12 -6.59
N PRO A 124 15.98 15.97 -7.92
CA PRO A 124 14.87 15.48 -8.74
C PRO A 124 14.45 14.05 -8.37
N ASP A 125 15.42 13.17 -8.12
CA ASP A 125 15.21 11.78 -7.72
C ASP A 125 14.58 11.71 -6.33
N SER A 126 15.09 12.52 -5.39
CA SER A 126 14.54 12.62 -4.05
C SER A 126 13.09 13.09 -4.08
N ALA A 127 12.70 13.98 -4.99
CA ALA A 127 11.31 14.41 -5.09
C ALA A 127 10.38 13.24 -5.43
N ILE A 128 10.83 12.32 -6.30
CA ILE A 128 10.08 11.09 -6.65
C ILE A 128 10.10 10.11 -5.48
N LEU A 129 11.27 9.81 -4.92
CA LEU A 129 11.46 8.87 -3.80
C LEU A 129 10.73 9.30 -2.52
N ARG A 130 10.36 10.57 -2.40
CA ARG A 130 9.64 11.16 -1.26
C ARG A 130 8.15 11.40 -1.53
N SER A 131 7.68 11.08 -2.74
CA SER A 131 6.28 11.23 -3.10
C SER A 131 5.48 9.97 -2.81
N VAL A 132 4.21 10.12 -2.42
CA VAL A 132 3.28 9.00 -2.25
C VAL A 132 2.90 8.45 -3.63
N SER A 133 2.98 7.14 -3.79
CA SER A 133 2.69 6.44 -5.03
C SER A 133 1.20 6.25 -5.29
N LEU A 134 0.81 6.44 -6.55
CA LEU A 134 -0.57 6.22 -7.00
C LEU A 134 -0.86 4.73 -7.23
N PRO A 135 -2.11 4.28 -7.06
CA PRO A 135 -2.47 2.90 -7.37
C PRO A 135 -2.32 2.61 -8.88
N ILE A 136 -2.15 1.33 -9.19
CA ILE A 136 -2.06 0.77 -10.55
C ILE A 136 -3.38 0.08 -10.87
N MET A 137 -3.85 0.20 -12.11
CA MET A 137 -4.89 -0.67 -12.63
C MET A 137 -4.26 -2.04 -13.00
N PRO A 138 -4.58 -3.16 -12.30
CA PRO A 138 -3.87 -4.44 -12.50
C PRO A 138 -4.01 -5.02 -13.92
N CYS A 139 -5.01 -4.60 -14.69
CA CYS A 139 -5.25 -5.05 -16.07
C CYS A 139 -4.62 -4.18 -17.17
N ASP A 140 -3.80 -3.18 -16.85
CA ASP A 140 -3.00 -2.47 -17.86
C ASP A 140 -1.80 -3.34 -18.29
N THR A 141 -2.08 -4.44 -18.99
CA THR A 141 -1.15 -5.57 -19.05
C THR A 141 0.14 -5.27 -19.77
N THR A 142 0.13 -4.49 -20.87
CA THR A 142 1.36 -4.30 -21.67
C THR A 142 2.37 -3.44 -20.91
N THR A 143 1.98 -2.22 -20.54
CA THR A 143 2.87 -1.29 -19.82
C THR A 143 3.33 -1.88 -18.49
N LEU A 144 2.40 -2.50 -17.75
CA LEU A 144 2.69 -3.10 -16.45
C LEU A 144 3.62 -4.32 -16.57
N THR A 145 3.47 -5.15 -17.61
CA THR A 145 4.38 -6.28 -17.85
C THR A 145 5.79 -5.79 -18.19
N HIS A 146 5.92 -4.75 -19.01
CA HIS A 146 7.22 -4.15 -19.32
C HIS A 146 7.88 -3.58 -18.05
N LEU A 147 7.14 -2.85 -17.23
CA LEU A 147 7.62 -2.34 -15.93
C LEU A 147 8.08 -3.49 -15.04
N MET A 148 7.23 -4.51 -14.85
CA MET A 148 7.51 -5.69 -14.04
C MET A 148 8.83 -6.36 -14.47
N ASN A 149 8.98 -6.65 -15.77
CA ASN A 149 10.15 -7.34 -16.30
C ASN A 149 11.43 -6.51 -16.15
N ARG A 150 11.37 -5.21 -16.45
CA ARG A 150 12.53 -4.32 -16.34
C ARG A 150 12.94 -4.05 -14.90
N MET A 151 11.98 -3.91 -13.97
CA MET A 151 12.28 -3.85 -12.54
C MET A 151 12.93 -5.14 -12.04
N TYR A 152 12.41 -6.30 -12.47
CA TYR A 152 13.00 -7.60 -12.12
C TYR A 152 14.44 -7.74 -12.62
N LYS A 153 14.70 -7.30 -13.85
CA LYS A 153 16.07 -7.26 -14.39
C LYS A 153 16.97 -6.33 -13.60
N THR A 154 16.45 -5.19 -13.16
CA THR A 154 17.18 -4.14 -12.42
C THR A 154 17.57 -4.58 -11.01
N VAL A 155 16.64 -5.15 -10.22
CA VAL A 155 16.95 -5.64 -8.86
C VAL A 155 17.97 -6.78 -8.88
N ARG A 156 18.02 -7.55 -9.97
CA ARG A 156 18.99 -8.63 -10.17
C ARG A 156 20.28 -8.21 -10.89
N ASN A 157 20.53 -6.91 -11.03
CA ASN A 157 21.76 -6.42 -11.66
C ASN A 157 22.99 -6.94 -10.90
N PRO A 158 23.89 -7.72 -11.52
CA PRO A 158 25.06 -8.29 -10.84
C PRO A 158 26.03 -7.25 -10.26
N ALA A 159 26.05 -6.03 -10.81
CA ALA A 159 26.89 -4.95 -10.29
C ALA A 159 26.35 -4.38 -8.96
N HIS A 160 25.03 -4.39 -8.78
CA HIS A 160 24.33 -3.82 -7.63
C HIS A 160 23.10 -4.68 -7.29
N PRO A 161 23.29 -5.92 -6.79
CA PRO A 161 22.18 -6.82 -6.52
C PRO A 161 21.35 -6.33 -5.34
N GLY A 162 20.03 -6.40 -5.45
CA GLY A 162 19.07 -6.14 -4.39
C GLY A 162 18.23 -7.37 -4.07
N VAL A 163 17.57 -7.33 -2.90
CA VAL A 163 16.56 -8.31 -2.49
C VAL A 163 15.13 -7.77 -2.62
N GLY A 164 15.00 -6.50 -3.02
CA GLY A 164 13.74 -5.83 -3.33
C GLY A 164 13.99 -4.58 -4.17
N ILE A 165 12.95 -4.15 -4.90
CA ILE A 165 12.92 -2.86 -5.58
C ILE A 165 11.48 -2.37 -5.76
N ALA A 166 11.20 -1.13 -5.39
CA ALA A 166 9.92 -0.46 -5.60
C ALA A 166 9.92 0.41 -6.86
N ALA A 167 8.76 0.57 -7.49
CA ALA A 167 8.61 1.34 -8.73
C ALA A 167 9.10 2.80 -8.60
N PRO A 168 8.91 3.51 -7.46
CA PRO A 168 9.48 4.85 -7.26
C PRO A 168 10.99 4.89 -7.38
N GLN A 169 11.70 3.82 -7.00
CA GLN A 169 13.15 3.73 -7.11
C GLN A 169 13.63 3.65 -8.57
N VAL A 170 12.75 3.39 -9.53
CA VAL A 170 13.05 3.44 -10.97
C VAL A 170 12.33 4.58 -11.68
N GLY A 171 11.80 5.56 -10.92
CA GLY A 171 11.16 6.76 -11.46
C GLY A 171 9.67 6.65 -11.72
N ILE A 172 9.05 5.52 -11.40
CA ILE A 172 7.64 5.26 -11.68
C ILE A 172 6.87 5.31 -10.36
N ASN A 173 6.21 6.43 -10.07
CA ASN A 173 5.60 6.68 -8.76
C ASN A 173 4.25 5.95 -8.60
N ARG A 174 4.29 4.62 -8.61
CA ARG A 174 3.15 3.71 -8.61
C ARG A 174 3.31 2.62 -7.56
N ARG A 175 2.19 2.15 -7.01
CA ARG A 175 2.17 1.16 -5.92
C ARG A 175 2.50 -0.25 -6.40
N ALA A 176 3.76 -0.50 -6.75
CA ALA A 176 4.26 -1.83 -7.02
C ALA A 176 5.71 -2.02 -6.64
N PHE A 177 6.07 -3.25 -6.29
CA PHE A 177 7.46 -3.62 -5.99
C PHE A 177 7.71 -5.11 -6.22
N TRP A 178 8.99 -5.45 -6.38
CA TRP A 178 9.49 -6.82 -6.27
C TRP A 178 10.12 -7.04 -4.90
N ILE A 179 9.93 -8.24 -4.33
CA ILE A 179 10.74 -8.73 -3.21
C ILE A 179 11.21 -10.15 -3.44
N GLN A 180 12.34 -10.52 -2.84
CA GLN A 180 12.81 -11.90 -2.76
C GLN A 180 12.20 -12.60 -1.53
N ARG A 181 11.56 -13.76 -1.75
CA ARG A 181 10.80 -14.53 -0.76
C ARG A 181 11.63 -15.64 -0.13
N TYR A 182 12.45 -15.29 0.86
CA TYR A 182 13.30 -16.24 1.62
C TYR A 182 12.52 -17.31 2.39
N ASP A 183 11.22 -17.11 2.56
CA ASP A 183 10.27 -18.04 3.14
C ASP A 183 9.73 -19.10 2.16
N LYS A 184 10.05 -18.96 0.86
CA LYS A 184 9.59 -19.86 -0.20
C LYS A 184 10.76 -20.69 -0.75
N LEU A 185 10.43 -21.89 -1.23
CA LEU A 185 11.41 -22.80 -1.82
C LEU A 185 11.72 -22.43 -3.28
N PRO A 186 12.92 -22.78 -3.78
CA PRO A 186 14.00 -23.45 -3.05
C PRO A 186 14.83 -22.46 -2.20
N ALA A 187 15.20 -22.85 -0.98
CA ALA A 187 15.86 -21.95 -0.01
C ALA A 187 17.24 -21.42 -0.47
N ASN A 188 17.94 -22.14 -1.36
CA ASN A 188 19.24 -21.74 -1.90
C ASN A 188 19.13 -20.78 -3.10
N ASN A 189 17.92 -20.60 -3.66
CA ASN A 189 17.63 -19.61 -4.68
C ASN A 189 16.18 -19.13 -4.50
N PRO A 190 15.89 -18.37 -3.43
CA PRO A 190 14.53 -18.00 -3.11
C PRO A 190 13.91 -17.18 -4.24
N PRO A 191 12.64 -17.45 -4.59
CA PRO A 191 11.98 -16.79 -5.70
C PRO A 191 11.74 -15.31 -5.42
N PHE A 192 11.62 -14.52 -6.47
CA PHE A 192 11.10 -13.17 -6.38
C PHE A 192 9.60 -13.17 -6.65
N GLU A 193 8.87 -12.22 -6.05
CA GLU A 193 7.45 -12.00 -6.30
C GLU A 193 7.14 -10.51 -6.47
N PHE A 194 6.22 -10.23 -7.40
CA PHE A 194 5.80 -8.88 -7.75
C PHE A 194 4.44 -8.57 -7.11
N TYR A 195 4.35 -7.42 -6.46
CA TYR A 195 3.19 -6.99 -5.69
C TYR A 195 2.61 -5.74 -6.33
N ILE A 196 1.31 -5.76 -6.62
CA ILE A 196 0.58 -4.61 -7.18
C ILE A 196 -0.45 -4.13 -6.16
N ASN A 197 -0.45 -2.83 -5.88
CA ASN A 197 -1.25 -2.18 -4.85
C ASN A 197 -1.20 -2.90 -3.49
N PRO A 198 -0.01 -3.28 -2.98
CA PRO A 198 0.07 -3.99 -1.71
C PRO A 198 -0.43 -3.13 -0.55
N ARG A 199 -0.96 -3.81 0.49
CA ARG A 199 -1.36 -3.25 1.78
C ARG A 199 -0.97 -4.19 2.91
N ILE A 200 -0.52 -3.63 4.02
CA ILE A 200 -0.36 -4.35 5.29
C ILE A 200 -1.66 -4.17 6.07
N ILE A 201 -2.40 -5.25 6.30
CA ILE A 201 -3.71 -5.22 6.99
C ILE A 201 -3.65 -5.71 8.43
N ALA A 202 -2.58 -6.42 8.80
CA ALA A 202 -2.24 -6.70 10.19
C ALA A 202 -0.74 -6.95 10.31
N HIS A 203 -0.20 -6.86 11.52
CA HIS A 203 1.21 -7.11 11.78
C HIS A 203 1.41 -7.62 13.22
N SER A 204 2.63 -8.07 13.53
CA SER A 204 2.99 -8.46 14.88
C SER A 204 3.07 -7.28 15.85
N ASP A 205 2.80 -7.51 17.14
CA ASP A 205 3.15 -6.55 18.21
C ASP A 205 4.67 -6.52 18.47
N THR A 206 5.36 -7.60 18.13
CA THR A 206 6.81 -7.73 18.28
C THR A 206 7.52 -7.17 17.07
N THR A 207 8.63 -6.48 17.30
CA THR A 207 9.54 -6.04 16.24
C THR A 207 10.92 -6.65 16.44
N PHE A 208 11.69 -6.73 15.36
CA PHE A 208 13.09 -7.08 15.43
C PHE A 208 13.94 -5.99 14.76
N LEU A 209 15.18 -5.85 15.22
CA LEU A 209 16.11 -4.84 14.75
C LEU A 209 17.11 -5.48 13.78
N ASP A 210 17.05 -5.13 12.51
CA ASP A 210 17.95 -5.65 11.47
C ASP A 210 18.68 -4.54 10.72
N PRO A 211 19.88 -4.78 10.17
CA PRO A 211 20.50 -3.87 9.22
C PRO A 211 19.59 -3.62 8.02
N ASP A 212 19.54 -2.36 7.60
CA ASP A 212 18.73 -1.92 6.47
C ASP A 212 19.61 -1.19 5.45
N GLY A 213 19.29 -1.36 4.18
CA GLY A 213 20.04 -0.83 3.05
C GLY A 213 19.12 -0.67 1.84
N CYS A 214 19.45 0.24 0.94
CA CYS A 214 18.57 0.63 -0.16
C CYS A 214 19.37 0.89 -1.42
N LEU A 215 18.90 0.35 -2.57
CA LEU A 215 19.52 0.61 -3.88
C LEU A 215 19.55 2.11 -4.23
N SER A 216 18.59 2.89 -3.71
CA SER A 216 18.50 4.34 -3.90
C SER A 216 19.38 5.18 -2.97
N VAL A 217 20.08 4.53 -2.03
CA VAL A 217 21.02 5.19 -1.11
C VAL A 217 22.42 4.63 -1.38
N PRO A 218 23.14 5.14 -2.39
CA PRO A 218 24.45 4.62 -2.74
C PRO A 218 25.44 4.79 -1.57
N THR A 219 26.29 3.79 -1.39
CA THR A 219 27.36 3.76 -0.36
C THR A 219 28.72 3.64 -1.05
N GLY A 220 29.78 4.21 -0.45
CA GLY A 220 31.15 4.18 -1.00
C GLY A 220 31.83 5.55 -1.08
N SER A 221 32.95 5.63 -1.80
CA SER A 221 33.79 6.85 -1.89
C SER A 221 33.00 8.05 -2.42
N GLY A 222 32.72 9.02 -1.54
CA GLY A 222 31.98 10.25 -1.84
C GLY A 222 30.54 10.31 -1.32
N TYR A 223 29.99 9.19 -0.83
CA TYR A 223 28.67 9.14 -0.19
C TYR A 223 28.79 8.81 1.31
N PRO A 224 27.91 9.35 2.18
CA PRO A 224 27.93 8.98 3.58
C PRO A 224 27.58 7.49 3.74
N VAL A 225 28.34 6.79 4.59
CA VAL A 225 28.03 5.41 4.96
C VAL A 225 26.86 5.45 5.94
N LEU A 226 25.65 5.33 5.41
CA LEU A 226 24.43 5.18 6.19
C LEU A 226 24.15 3.70 6.38
N VAL A 227 24.78 3.09 7.39
CA VAL A 227 24.34 1.78 7.88
C VAL A 227 23.43 2.06 9.06
N THR A 228 22.13 1.91 8.84
CA THR A 228 21.16 2.01 9.93
C THR A 228 20.51 0.66 10.15
N LYS A 229 20.12 0.40 11.40
CA LYS A 229 19.25 -0.72 11.71
C LYS A 229 17.84 -0.18 11.91
N THR A 230 16.84 -0.86 11.37
CA THR A 230 15.42 -0.48 11.51
C THR A 230 14.68 -1.53 12.30
N TYR A 231 13.77 -1.09 13.18
CA TYR A 231 12.82 -1.99 13.82
C TYR A 231 11.72 -2.30 12.81
N ARG A 232 11.45 -3.58 12.56
CA ARG A 232 10.38 -4.04 11.66
C ARG A 232 9.54 -5.11 12.34
N TRP A 233 8.26 -5.19 11.99
CA TRP A 233 7.41 -6.29 12.44
C TRP A 233 7.98 -7.62 11.96
N ILE A 234 7.93 -8.64 12.82
CA ILE A 234 8.46 -9.98 12.48
C ILE A 234 7.53 -10.75 11.55
N TRP A 235 6.26 -10.34 11.46
CA TRP A 235 5.31 -10.82 10.48
C TRP A 235 4.35 -9.71 10.05
N VAL A 236 3.86 -9.82 8.82
CA VAL A 236 2.79 -8.97 8.27
C VAL A 236 1.73 -9.84 7.59
N LEU A 237 0.46 -9.48 7.74
CA LEU A 237 -0.64 -9.97 6.92
C LEU A 237 -0.88 -8.94 5.82
N VAL A 238 -0.82 -9.38 4.58
CA VAL A 238 -0.78 -8.50 3.42
C VAL A 238 -1.84 -8.86 2.41
N GLU A 239 -2.30 -7.84 1.69
CA GLU A 239 -3.22 -7.95 0.57
C GLU A 239 -2.63 -7.25 -0.64
N TYR A 240 -2.76 -7.85 -1.82
CA TYR A 240 -2.20 -7.31 -3.05
C TYR A 240 -2.82 -7.99 -4.29
N ASN A 241 -2.51 -7.46 -5.47
CA ASN A 241 -2.91 -8.02 -6.75
C ASN A 241 -1.71 -8.63 -7.46
N LEU A 242 -1.97 -9.70 -8.20
CA LEU A 242 -1.08 -10.24 -9.23
C LEU A 242 -1.29 -9.54 -10.57
N ILE A 243 -0.38 -9.78 -11.52
CA ILE A 243 -0.40 -9.19 -12.87
C ILE A 243 -1.64 -9.55 -13.67
N ASP A 244 -2.27 -10.69 -13.38
CA ASP A 244 -3.51 -11.15 -14.02
C ASP A 244 -4.78 -10.59 -13.34
N GLY A 245 -4.60 -9.72 -12.33
CA GLY A 245 -5.68 -9.17 -11.53
C GLY A 245 -6.19 -10.09 -10.43
N THR A 246 -5.54 -11.22 -10.17
CA THR A 246 -5.87 -12.09 -9.04
C THR A 246 -5.54 -11.38 -7.72
N PHE A 247 -6.52 -11.26 -6.85
CA PHE A 247 -6.35 -10.77 -5.49
C PHE A 247 -5.80 -11.85 -4.56
N ILE A 248 -4.81 -11.51 -3.76
CA ILE A 248 -4.19 -12.39 -2.77
C ILE A 248 -4.24 -11.73 -1.39
N CYS A 249 -4.56 -12.54 -0.39
CA CYS A 249 -4.38 -12.22 1.03
C CYS A 249 -3.52 -13.32 1.65
N GLU A 250 -2.34 -12.98 2.17
CA GLU A 250 -1.44 -13.96 2.78
C GLU A 250 -0.68 -13.38 3.98
N LYS A 251 -0.20 -14.27 4.85
CA LYS A 251 0.63 -13.90 6.00
C LYS A 251 2.09 -14.23 5.73
N ILE A 252 2.95 -13.21 5.70
CA ILE A 252 4.41 -13.36 5.63
C ILE A 252 4.94 -13.47 7.05
N VAL A 253 5.32 -14.68 7.46
CA VAL A 253 5.76 -14.99 8.85
C VAL A 253 7.27 -15.05 9.04
N HIS A 254 8.04 -15.01 7.96
CA HIS A 254 9.49 -15.04 8.01
C HIS A 254 10.04 -13.62 8.28
N PRO A 255 10.79 -13.39 9.36
CA PRO A 255 11.21 -12.04 9.76
C PRO A 255 11.95 -11.27 8.67
N TYR A 256 12.91 -11.91 7.97
CA TYR A 256 13.67 -11.25 6.91
C TYR A 256 12.80 -10.90 5.68
N THR A 257 11.99 -11.83 5.15
CA THR A 257 11.02 -11.50 4.09
C THR A 257 10.06 -10.39 4.53
N SER A 258 9.57 -10.43 5.79
CA SER A 258 8.69 -9.41 6.33
C SER A 258 9.38 -8.05 6.40
N HIS A 259 10.67 -8.00 6.74
CA HIS A 259 11.49 -6.78 6.72
C HIS A 259 11.60 -6.21 5.31
N ILE A 260 11.97 -7.04 4.33
CA ILE A 260 12.08 -6.63 2.92
C ILE A 260 10.74 -6.08 2.43
N PHE A 261 9.63 -6.77 2.72
CA PHE A 261 8.29 -6.29 2.35
C PHE A 261 7.99 -4.90 2.93
N GLN A 262 8.26 -4.70 4.23
CA GLN A 262 8.05 -3.40 4.88
C GLN A 262 8.93 -2.30 4.30
N HIS A 263 10.19 -2.61 3.95
CA HIS A 263 11.08 -1.66 3.28
C HIS A 263 10.52 -1.21 1.93
N GLU A 264 10.13 -2.15 1.07
CA GLU A 264 9.58 -1.79 -0.24
C GLU A 264 8.20 -1.13 -0.13
N TYR A 265 7.42 -1.48 0.90
CA TYR A 265 6.16 -0.83 1.20
C TYR A 265 6.34 0.64 1.59
N ASP A 266 7.33 0.97 2.44
CA ASP A 266 7.66 2.35 2.82
C ASP A 266 7.98 3.23 1.60
N HIS A 267 8.66 2.66 0.60
CA HIS A 267 8.96 3.37 -0.65
C HIS A 267 7.71 3.82 -1.41
N LEU A 268 6.61 3.08 -1.30
CA LEU A 268 5.33 3.49 -1.92
C LEU A 268 4.73 4.72 -1.23
N ASP A 269 5.20 5.03 -0.03
CA ASP A 269 4.67 6.11 0.82
C ASP A 269 5.69 7.25 0.96
N GLY A 270 6.75 7.25 0.14
CA GLY A 270 7.81 8.25 0.18
C GLY A 270 8.73 8.17 1.41
N THR A 271 8.64 7.07 2.16
CA THR A 271 9.41 6.85 3.38
C THR A 271 10.70 6.09 3.05
N MET A 272 11.81 6.58 3.59
CA MET A 272 13.12 5.96 3.46
C MET A 272 13.46 5.24 4.76
N TYR A 273 14.20 4.14 4.68
CA TYR A 273 14.52 3.34 5.86
C TYR A 273 15.16 4.14 7.02
N PHE A 274 15.98 5.15 6.71
CA PHE A 274 16.63 5.99 7.72
C PHE A 274 15.66 6.97 8.43
N ASP A 275 14.44 7.16 7.94
CA ASP A 275 13.41 7.90 8.66
C ASP A 275 12.89 7.12 9.89
N HIS A 276 13.14 5.82 9.94
CA HIS A 276 12.87 4.97 11.10
C HIS A 276 14.03 4.96 12.12
N SER A 277 15.15 5.61 11.82
CA SER A 277 16.32 5.59 12.71
C SER A 277 16.00 6.21 14.07
N GLY A 278 16.26 5.45 15.14
CA GLY A 278 16.02 5.89 16.52
C GLY A 278 14.57 5.79 17.03
N SER A 279 13.60 5.43 16.18
CA SER A 279 12.21 5.25 16.60
C SER A 279 11.89 3.78 16.90
N LYS A 280 11.37 3.50 18.09
CA LYS A 280 10.61 2.25 18.36
C LYS A 280 9.18 2.32 17.84
N ASN A 281 8.69 3.54 17.55
CA ASN A 281 7.35 3.77 17.05
C ASN A 281 7.39 3.66 15.52
N LEU A 282 6.93 2.51 15.03
CA LEU A 282 6.69 2.28 13.62
C LEU A 282 5.58 3.22 13.13
N ARG A 283 5.81 3.89 12.00
CA ARG A 283 4.76 4.65 11.32
C ARG A 283 3.93 3.66 10.52
N ILE A 284 2.65 3.54 10.85
CA ILE A 284 1.65 2.94 9.96
C ILE A 284 0.98 4.11 9.26
N VAL A 285 1.23 4.28 7.96
CA VAL A 285 0.38 5.15 7.13
C VAL A 285 -0.80 4.28 6.69
N VAL A 286 -1.90 4.34 7.43
CA VAL A 286 -3.16 3.73 6.99
C VAL A 286 -3.60 4.50 5.75
N HIS A 287 -3.42 3.89 4.58
CA HIS A 287 -3.86 4.46 3.32
C HIS A 287 -5.38 4.42 3.24
N GLY A 288 -6.01 5.52 3.61
CA GLY A 288 -7.25 6.00 3.00
C GLY A 288 -6.88 7.06 1.97
N TYR A 289 -7.47 7.02 0.79
CA TYR A 289 -7.36 8.09 -0.20
C TYR A 289 -8.06 9.33 0.37
N THR A 290 -7.38 10.12 1.20
CA THR A 290 -7.93 11.38 1.69
C THR A 290 -7.69 12.43 0.61
N GLU A 291 -8.78 12.88 -0.02
CA GLU A 291 -8.77 14.09 -0.83
C GLU A 291 -8.17 15.24 -0.03
N THR A 292 -7.23 15.95 -0.65
CA THR A 292 -6.72 17.21 -0.12
C THR A 292 -7.82 18.26 -0.30
N VAL A 293 -8.63 18.50 0.72
CA VAL A 293 -9.51 19.68 0.74
C VAL A 293 -8.63 20.88 1.10
N LYS A 294 -8.57 21.87 0.21
CA LYS A 294 -8.00 23.20 0.48
C LYS A 294 -8.86 23.98 1.45
#